data_AF-A0A7J0D613-F1
#
_entry.id   AF-A0A7J0D613-F1
#
_cell.length_a   1.000
_cell.length_b   1.000
_cell.length_c   1.000
_cell.angle_alpha   90.00
_cell.angle_beta   90.00
_cell.angle_gamma   90.00
#
_symmetry.space_group_name_H-M   'P 1'
#
loop_
_entity.id
_entity.type
_entity.pdbx_description
1 polymer ?
#
loop_
_entity_poly.entity_id
_entity_poly.type
_entity_poly.pdbx_seq_one_letter_code
_entity_poly.pdbx_strand_id
1 'polypeptide(L)' 'MPGLLIPRLTELWQAGLFPFDQLIRTYPLADIDEAERDCEAGRVVKPVLIPEHRT' A
#
# COMPACT_ATOMS: atom_id res chain seq x y z
N MET A 1 -11.22 8.95 -20.65
CA MET A 1 -9.85 8.60 -21.08
C MET A 1 -9.30 7.57 -20.10
N PRO A 2 -8.89 6.38 -20.58
CA PRO A 2 -8.17 5.44 -19.73
C PRO A 2 -6.92 6.14 -19.14
N GLY A 3 -6.55 5.82 -17.90
CA GLY A 3 -5.32 6.33 -17.29
C GLY A 3 -5.42 7.65 -16.51
N LEU A 4 -6.60 8.31 -16.44
CA LEU A 4 -6.74 9.52 -15.61
C LEU A 4 -6.99 9.25 -14.12
N LEU A 5 -7.47 8.05 -13.76
CA LEU A 5 -7.88 7.74 -12.39
C LEU A 5 -6.71 7.78 -11.40
N ILE A 6 -5.61 7.08 -11.69
CA ILE A 6 -4.46 7.01 -10.80
C ILE A 6 -3.80 8.40 -10.61
N PRO A 7 -3.51 9.18 -11.67
CA PRO A 7 -3.02 10.55 -11.51
C PRO A 7 -3.92 11.41 -10.62
N ARG A 8 -5.24 11.30 -10.78
CA ARG A 8 -6.19 12.07 -9.97
C ARG A 8 -6.16 11.68 -8.49
N LEU A 9 -6.06 10.39 -8.17
CA LEU A 9 -5.93 9.93 -6.78
C LEU A 9 -4.60 10.37 -6.17
N THR A 10 -3.51 10.38 -6.94
CA THR A 10 -2.21 10.90 -6.50
C THR A 10 -2.27 12.40 -6.19
N GLU A 11 -2.92 13.20 -7.04
CA GLU A 11 -3.14 14.64 -6.77
C GLU A 11 -3.88 14.87 -5.45
N LEU A 12 -4.95 14.10 -5.21
CA LEU A 12 -5.74 14.21 -3.97
C LEU A 12 -4.92 13.82 -2.74
N TRP A 13 -4.08 12.79 -2.85
CA TRP A 13 -3.17 12.40 -1.77
C TRP A 13 -2.14 13.48 -1.47
N GLN A 14 -1.49 14.02 -2.50
CA GLN A 14 -0.50 15.12 -2.35
C GLN A 14 -1.13 16.40 -1.77
N ALA A 15 -2.41 16.64 -2.05
CA ALA A 15 -3.19 17.74 -1.47
C ALA A 15 -3.68 17.47 -0.04
N GLY A 16 -3.40 16.30 0.54
CA GLY A 16 -3.89 15.90 1.87
C GLY A 16 -5.38 15.54 1.93
N LEU A 17 -6.04 15.42 0.77
CA LEU A 17 -7.48 15.15 0.64
C LEU A 17 -7.80 13.65 0.52
N PHE A 18 -6.78 12.82 0.31
CA PHE A 18 -6.92 11.37 0.23
C PHE A 18 -5.73 10.66 0.87
N PRO A 19 -5.69 10.56 2.22
CA PRO A 19 -4.58 9.99 2.96
C PRO A 19 -4.58 8.44 2.93
N PHE A 20 -4.52 7.85 1.74
CA PHE A 20 -4.57 6.40 1.58
C PHE A 20 -3.36 5.68 2.20
N ASP A 21 -2.24 6.39 2.30
CA ASP A 21 -0.97 5.91 2.86
C ASP A 21 -1.08 5.57 4.35
N GLN A 22 -2.02 6.19 5.08
CA GLN A 22 -2.28 5.88 6.50
C GLN A 22 -2.86 4.47 6.71
N LEU A 23 -3.41 3.86 5.66
CA LEU A 23 -3.94 2.50 5.71
C LEU A 23 -2.86 1.43 5.45
N ILE A 24 -1.66 1.87 5.05
CA ILE A 24 -0.58 1.00 4.61
C ILE A 24 0.24 0.52 5.81
N ARG A 25 0.50 -0.78 5.85
CA ARG A 25 1.65 -1.33 6.59
C ARG A 25 2.61 -1.98 5.61
N THR A 26 3.88 -1.69 5.73
CA THR A 26 4.93 -2.28 4.90
C THR A 26 5.49 -3.54 5.53
N TYR A 27 5.83 -4.52 4.69
CA TYR A 27 6.49 -5.77 5.06
C TYR A 27 7.63 -6.03 4.07
N PRO A 28 8.75 -6.63 4.49
CA PRO A 28 9.67 -7.26 3.55
C PRO A 28 8.93 -8.27 2.67
N LEU A 29 9.33 -8.40 1.40
CA LEU A 29 8.73 -9.41 0.50
C LEU A 29 8.88 -10.84 1.05
N ALA A 30 9.95 -11.11 1.81
CA ALA A 30 10.17 -12.39 2.47
C ALA A 30 9.09 -12.74 3.51
N ASP A 31 8.39 -11.73 4.05
CA ASP A 31 7.40 -11.89 5.13
C ASP A 31 5.95 -11.90 4.59
N ILE A 32 5.75 -12.37 3.35
CA ILE A 32 4.44 -12.39 2.68
C ILE A 32 3.36 -13.13 3.49
N ASP A 33 3.71 -14.26 4.11
CA ASP A 33 2.77 -15.07 4.90
C ASP A 33 2.34 -14.35 6.20
N GLU A 34 3.16 -13.45 6.73
CA GLU A 34 2.79 -12.62 7.87
C GLU A 34 1.86 -11.47 7.43
N ALA A 35 2.20 -10.82 6.33
CA ALA A 35 1.38 -9.76 5.74
C ALA A 35 -0.04 -10.24 5.41
N GLU A 36 -0.17 -11.46 4.87
CA GLU A 36 -1.47 -12.08 4.60
C GLU A 36 -2.25 -12.34 5.90
N ARG A 37 -1.64 -13.04 6.87
CA ARG A 37 -2.29 -13.35 8.16
C ARG A 37 -2.75 -12.11 8.93
N ASP A 38 -1.98 -11.03 8.87
CA ASP A 38 -2.37 -9.76 9.48
C ASP A 38 -3.55 -9.10 8.78
N CYS A 39 -3.60 -9.21 7.44
CA CYS A 39 -4.72 -8.71 6.65
C CYS A 39 -6.00 -9.52 6.90
N GLU A 40 -5.92 -10.85 6.87
CA GLU A 40 -7.05 -11.74 7.12
C GLU A 40 -7.62 -11.58 8.53
N ALA A 41 -6.75 -11.40 9.52
CA ALA A 41 -7.17 -11.16 10.90
C ALA A 41 -7.67 -9.73 11.16
N GLY A 42 -7.69 -8.86 10.14
CA GLY A 42 -8.12 -7.46 10.25
C GLY A 42 -7.17 -6.57 11.06
N ARG A 43 -5.93 -7.02 11.34
CA ARG A 43 -4.91 -6.22 12.02
C ARG A 43 -4.32 -5.14 11.10
N VAL A 44 -4.34 -5.37 9.79
CA VAL A 44 -3.86 -4.44 8.76
C VAL A 44 -4.90 -4.31 7.65
N VAL A 45 -5.14 -3.07 7.20
CA VAL A 45 -6.09 -2.80 6.11
C VAL A 45 -5.43 -2.99 4.74
N LYS A 46 -4.21 -2.45 4.55
CA LYS A 46 -3.49 -2.57 3.27
C LYS A 46 -2.02 -2.96 3.48
N PRO A 47 -1.67 -4.25 3.43
CA PRO A 47 -0.26 -4.64 3.39
C PRO A 47 0.38 -4.24 2.06
N VAL A 48 1.63 -3.77 2.11
CA VAL A 48 2.48 -3.51 0.93
C VAL A 48 3.81 -4.24 1.12
N LEU A 49 4.13 -5.14 0.20
CA LEU A 49 5.37 -5.89 0.21
C LEU A 49 6.48 -5.09 -0.48
N ILE A 50 7.63 -4.99 0.18
CA ILE A 50 8.81 -4.29 -0.34
C ILE A 50 9.87 -5.33 -0.74
N PRO A 51 10.16 -5.49 -2.05
CA PRO A 51 11.23 -6.35 -2.50
C PRO A 51 12.60 -5.80 -2.09
N GLU A 52 13.55 -6.68 -1.78
CA GLU A 52 14.93 -6.27 -1.59
C GLU A 52 15.51 -5.71 -2.89
N HIS A 53 16.30 -4.64 -2.80
CA HIS A 53 17.09 -4.16 -3.92
C HIS A 53 18.32 -5.03 -4.07
N ARG A 54 18.37 -5.87 -5.11
CA ARG A 54 19.60 -6.53 -5.52
C ARG A 54 20.45 -5.51 -6.28
N THR A 55 21.56 -5.07 -5.69
CA THR A 55 22.55 -4.18 -6.32
C THR A 55 23.28 -4.89 -7.45
#